data_AF-A0A6J6EJ74-F1
#
_entry.id   AF-A0A6J6EJ74-F1
#
_cell.length_a   1.000
_cell.length_b   1.000
_cell.length_c   1.000
_cell.angle_alpha   90.00
_cell.angle_beta   90.00
_cell.angle_gamma   90.00
#
_symmetry.space_group_name_H-M   'P 1'
#
loop_
_entity.id
_entity.type
_entity.pdbx_description
1 polymer ?
#
loop_
_entity_poly.entity_id
_entity_poly.type
_entity_poly.pdbx_seq_one_letter_code
_entity_poly.pdbx_strand_id
1 'polypeptide(L)' 'MWSGEAKMVTARTLEGDLGVLPGHAPLLGVLADGTVSIKSTDGSVNDFVINGGFISVSNDRVSILGEAQVVTN' A
#
# COMPACT_ATOMS: atom_id res chain seq x y z
N MET A 1 10.63 7.40 0.51
CA MET A 1 9.39 8.04 0.03
C MET A 1 9.18 7.63 -1.41
N TRP A 2 7.97 7.19 -1.77
CA TRP A 2 7.61 6.79 -3.13
C TRP A 2 6.27 7.44 -3.50
N SER A 3 6.07 7.73 -4.79
CA SER A 3 4.81 8.20 -5.35
C SER A 3 4.74 7.83 -6.83
N GLY A 4 3.56 7.45 -7.31
CA GLY A 4 3.32 7.11 -8.71
C GLY A 4 1.91 6.59 -8.93
N GLU A 5 1.58 6.32 -10.18
CA GLU A 5 0.31 5.67 -10.55
C GLU A 5 0.40 4.16 -10.32
N ALA A 6 -0.64 3.60 -9.72
CA ALA A 6 -0.73 2.17 -9.42
C ALA A 6 -2.03 1.60 -9.95
N LYS A 7 -1.98 0.34 -10.42
CA LYS A 7 -3.17 -0.44 -10.77
C LYS A 7 -3.60 -1.40 -9.67
N MET A 8 -2.75 -1.60 -8.66
CA MET A 8 -3.06 -2.37 -7.46
C MET A 8 -2.08 -2.02 -6.33
N VAL A 9 -2.61 -1.91 -5.11
CA VAL A 9 -1.82 -1.87 -3.88
C VAL A 9 -2.26 -3.03 -3.00
N THR A 10 -1.32 -3.82 -2.48
CA THR A 10 -1.60 -4.81 -1.44
C THR A 10 -0.89 -4.44 -0.15
N ALA A 11 -1.54 -4.72 0.97
CA ALA A 11 -1.02 -4.42 2.29
C ALA A 11 -1.60 -5.39 3.32
N ARG A 12 -0.95 -5.51 4.48
CA ARG A 12 -1.50 -6.21 5.64
C ARG A 12 -2.04 -5.20 6.65
N THR A 13 -3.29 -5.39 7.05
CA THR A 13 -3.94 -4.63 8.12
C THR A 13 -4.10 -5.50 9.37
N LEU A 14 -4.50 -4.89 10.50
CA LEU A 14 -4.83 -5.64 11.71
C LEU A 14 -6.04 -6.59 11.54
N GLU A 15 -6.88 -6.35 10.53
CA GLU A 15 -8.09 -7.14 10.25
C GLU A 15 -7.87 -8.21 9.17
N GLY A 16 -6.67 -8.25 8.57
CA GLY A 16 -6.31 -9.19 7.51
C GLY A 16 -5.62 -8.52 6.32
N ASP A 17 -5.48 -9.28 5.24
CA ASP A 17 -4.86 -8.79 4.01
C ASP A 17 -5.84 -7.90 3.22
N LEU A 18 -5.33 -6.80 2.68
CA LEU A 18 -6.06 -5.79 1.92
C LEU A 18 -5.50 -5.70 0.50
N GLY A 19 -6.38 -5.72 -0.49
CA GLY A 19 -6.08 -5.41 -1.88
C GLY A 19 -6.92 -4.23 -2.36
N VAL A 20 -6.25 -3.16 -2.80
CA VAL A 20 -6.88 -1.94 -3.30
C VAL A 20 -6.71 -1.87 -4.82
N LEU A 21 -7.82 -1.89 -5.54
CA LEU A 21 -7.91 -1.70 -6.99
C LEU A 21 -8.49 -0.31 -7.30
N PRO A 22 -8.38 0.19 -8.55
CA PRO A 22 -9.02 1.44 -8.95
C PRO A 22 -10.53 1.44 -8.64
N GLY A 23 -11.02 2.56 -8.11
CA GLY A 23 -12.42 2.73 -7.71
C GLY A 23 -12.81 2.06 -6.39
N HIS A 24 -11.84 1.58 -5.59
CA HIS A 24 -12.12 1.03 -4.27
C HIS A 24 -12.84 2.05 -3.37
N ALA A 25 -13.80 1.58 -2.59
CA ALA A 25 -14.54 2.42 -1.64
C ALA A 25 -13.59 3.12 -0.65
N PRO A 26 -13.95 4.31 -0.14
CA PRO A 26 -13.14 4.99 0.86
C PRO A 26 -12.86 4.11 2.08
N LEU A 27 -11.62 4.12 2.54
CA LEU A 27 -11.15 3.28 3.66
C LEU A 27 -10.07 4.02 4.45
N LEU A 28 -10.11 3.85 5.77
CA LEU A 28 -9.00 4.19 6.67
C LEU A 28 -8.70 2.97 7.53
N GLY A 29 -7.44 2.55 7.56
CA GLY A 29 -7.02 1.33 8.25
C GLY A 29 -5.67 1.48 8.91
N VAL A 30 -5.43 0.62 9.91
CA VAL A 30 -4.14 0.46 10.57
C VAL A 30 -3.39 -0.69 9.93
N LEU A 31 -2.14 -0.45 9.56
CA LEU A 31 -1.27 -1.46 8.99
C LEU A 31 -0.65 -2.31 10.10
N ALA A 32 -0.56 -3.61 9.85
CA ALA A 32 0.26 -4.51 10.64
C ALA A 32 1.68 -4.58 10.02
N ASP A 33 2.61 -5.21 10.73
CA ASP A 33 3.92 -5.52 10.18
C ASP A 33 3.79 -6.45 8.97
N GLY A 34 4.50 -6.10 7.88
CA GLY A 34 4.46 -6.89 6.65
C GLY A 34 4.90 -6.12 5.42
N THR A 35 4.61 -6.70 4.25
CA THR A 35 4.98 -6.10 2.96
C THR A 35 3.80 -5.33 2.38
N VAL A 36 4.06 -4.09 1.98
CA VAL A 36 3.22 -3.35 1.05
C VAL A 36 3.80 -3.52 -0.35
N SER A 37 2.98 -3.98 -1.29
CA SER A 37 3.37 -4.12 -2.69
C SER A 37 2.57 -3.16 -3.56
N ILE A 38 3.28 -2.39 -4.39
CA ILE A 38 2.68 -1.44 -5.31
C ILE A 38 2.95 -1.91 -6.73
N LYS A 39 1.89 -2.28 -7.44
CA LYS A 39 1.95 -2.64 -8.85
C LYS A 39 1.63 -1.41 -9.69
N SER A 40 2.66 -0.84 -10.31
CA SER A 40 2.57 0.35 -11.14
C SER A 40 1.85 0.08 -12.47
N THR A 41 1.37 1.15 -13.11
CA THR A 41 0.73 1.07 -14.44
C THR A 41 1.69 0.59 -15.53
N ASP A 42 2.98 0.95 -15.43
CA ASP A 42 4.06 0.49 -16.31
C ASP A 42 4.48 -0.98 -16.13
N GLY A 43 3.89 -1.68 -15.14
CA GLY A 43 4.18 -3.08 -14.84
C GLY A 43 5.29 -3.30 -13.82
N SER A 44 5.98 -2.25 -13.37
CA SER A 44 6.94 -2.35 -12.25
C SER A 44 6.22 -2.71 -10.94
N VAL A 45 6.98 -3.36 -10.05
CA VAL A 45 6.52 -3.71 -8.70
C VAL A 45 7.50 -3.09 -7.71
N ASN A 46 6.96 -2.36 -6.73
CA ASN A 46 7.73 -1.74 -5.67
C ASN A 46 7.26 -2.32 -4.33
N ASP A 47 8.15 -3.05 -3.66
CA ASP A 47 7.87 -3.69 -2.38
C ASP A 47 8.55 -2.94 -1.23
N PHE A 48 7.78 -2.71 -0.17
CA PHE A 48 8.24 -2.06 1.05
C PHE A 48 7.90 -2.94 2.25
N VAL A 49 8.89 -3.23 3.09
CA VAL A 49 8.62 -3.77 4.42
C VAL A 49 8.20 -2.62 5.31
N ILE A 50 7.04 -2.74 5.92
CA ILE A 50 6.45 -1.74 6.81
C ILE A 50 6.32 -2.34 8.21
N ASN A 51 6.73 -1.57 9.23
CA ASN A 51 6.56 -1.92 10.64
C ASN A 51 5.42 -1.08 11.24
N GLY A 52 4.19 -1.46 10.91
CA GLY A 52 3.00 -0.73 11.27
C GLY A 52 2.83 0.62 10.58
N GLY A 53 1.67 1.25 10.78
CA GLY A 53 1.34 2.54 10.18
C GLY A 53 -0.15 2.67 9.86
N PHE A 54 -0.45 3.52 8.89
CA PHE A 54 -1.81 3.80 8.44
C PHE A 54 -1.90 3.75 6.93
N ILE A 55 -3.04 3.27 6.44
CA ILE A 55 -3.44 3.35 5.04
C ILE A 55 -4.75 4.11 4.93
N SER A 56 -4.81 5.03 3.97
CA SER A 56 -6.03 5.73 3.60
C SER A 56 -6.28 5.60 2.10
N VAL A 57 -7.54 5.39 1.74
CA VAL A 57 -8.03 5.32 0.38
C VAL A 57 -9.16 6.34 0.24
N SER A 58 -9.01 7.29 -0.69
CA SER A 58 -10.03 8.29 -0.97
C SER A 58 -9.80 8.90 -2.35
N ASN A 59 -10.89 9.13 -3.10
CA ASN A 59 -10.84 9.77 -4.42
C ASN A 59 -9.81 9.12 -5.36
N ASP A 60 -9.82 7.77 -5.41
CA ASP A 60 -8.89 6.95 -6.20
C ASP A 60 -7.40 7.17 -5.89
N ARG A 61 -7.11 7.67 -4.69
CA ARG A 61 -5.76 7.89 -4.17
C ARG A 61 -5.54 7.03 -2.93
N VAL A 62 -4.43 6.31 -2.92
CA VAL A 62 -3.93 5.59 -1.74
C VAL A 62 -2.81 6.39 -1.10
N SER A 63 -2.84 6.52 0.22
CA SER A 63 -1.74 7.10 1.00
C SER A 63 -1.39 6.18 2.16
N ILE A 64 -0.10 5.87 2.26
CA ILE A 64 0.45 5.00 3.29
C ILE A 64 1.47 5.81 4.08
N LEU A 65 1.32 5.81 5.40
CA LEU A 65 2.25 6.43 6.35
C LEU A 65 2.71 5.35 7.31
N GLY A 66 4.02 5.10 7.39
CA GLY A 66 4.60 4.12 8.29
C GLY A 66 6.13 4.14 8.21
N GLU A 67 6.77 3.39 9.10
CA GLU A 67 8.20 3.14 9.04
C GLU A 67 8.47 2.08 7.98
N ALA A 68 9.16 2.48 6.91
CA ALA A 68 9.34 1.67 5.72
C ALA A 68 10.82 1.39 5.43
N GLN A 69 11.12 0.16 5.04
CA GLN A 69 12.38 -0.22 4.42
C GLN A 69 12.12 -0.74 3.01
N VAL A 70 12.89 -0.25 2.05
CA VAL A 70 12.82 -0.73 0.67
C VAL A 70 13.42 -2.12 0.61
N VAL A 71 12.73 -3.06 -0.05
CA VAL A 71 13.29 -4.38 -0.34
C VAL A 71 14.25 -4.22 -1.53
N THR A 72 15.55 -4.33 -1.27
CA THR A 72 16.57 -4.39 -2.33
C THR A 72 16.89 -5.86 -2.63
N ASN A 73 16.73 -6.28 -3.88
CA ASN A 73 17.21 -7.56 -4.38
C ASN A 73 18.61 -7.42 -4.98
#